data_AF-A0A7V0LS25-F1
#
_entry.id   AF-A0A7V0LS25-F1
#
_cell.length_a   1.000
_cell.length_b   1.000
_cell.length_c   1.000
_cell.angle_alpha   90.00
_cell.angle_beta   90.00
_cell.angle_gamma   90.00
#
_symmetry.space_group_name_H-M   'P 1'
#
loop_
_entity.id
_entity.type
_entity.pdbx_description
1 polymer ?
#
loop_
_entity_poly.entity_id
_entity_poly.type
_entity_poly.pdbx_seq_one_letter_code
_entity_poly.pdbx_strand_id
1 'polypeptide(L)'
;MPSEQEVRELVRSAVEALTKSAPSPALPTETVSGPIAIAVGADHGGFPLKEKIAFSLRERGYDVHDCGTNSSEPVDYPEFAHAVARLVADGTCRWGIIVDGAGIGSCIVANKVPGIRAALCYDLSSARNSREHNHANVLTLG
;
A
#
# COMPACT_ATOMS: atom_id res chain seq x y z
N MET A 1 -8.18 1.43 -39.80
CA MET A 1 -8.87 1.49 -38.50
C MET A 1 -9.83 0.32 -38.45
N PRO A 2 -9.97 -0.38 -37.31
CA PRO A 2 -10.90 -1.50 -37.21
C PRO A 2 -12.32 -1.03 -37.53
N SER A 3 -13.06 -1.87 -38.24
CA SER A 3 -14.47 -1.66 -38.55
C SER A 3 -15.32 -1.79 -37.28
N GLU A 4 -16.51 -1.18 -37.29
CA GLU A 4 -17.45 -1.32 -36.16
C GLU A 4 -17.81 -2.77 -35.85
N GLN A 5 -17.79 -3.64 -36.87
CA GLN A 5 -18.11 -5.06 -36.72
C GLN A 5 -16.99 -5.80 -35.98
N GLU A 6 -15.73 -5.51 -36.32
CA GLU A 6 -14.56 -6.07 -35.62
C GLU A 6 -14.52 -5.62 -34.15
N VAL A 7 -14.83 -4.34 -33.87
CA VAL A 7 -14.91 -3.83 -32.49
C VAL A 7 -16.01 -4.56 -31.70
N ARG A 8 -17.19 -4.76 -32.29
CA ARG A 8 -18.31 -5.46 -31.64
C ARG A 8 -18.01 -6.93 -31.35
N GLU A 9 -17.35 -7.63 -32.27
CA GLU A 9 -16.95 -9.02 -32.04
C GLU A 9 -15.90 -9.15 -30.94
N LEU A 10 -14.94 -8.21 -30.89
CA LEU A 10 -13.90 -8.20 -29.88
C LEU A 10 -14.48 -7.93 -28.48
N VAL A 11 -15.45 -7.01 -28.36
CA VAL A 11 -16.18 -6.77 -27.10
C VAL A 11 -17.02 -7.99 -26.71
N ARG A 12 -17.74 -8.60 -27.65
CA ARG A 12 -18.57 -9.79 -27.36
C ARG A 12 -17.72 -10.96 -26.84
N SER A 13 -16.61 -11.26 -27.52
CA SER A 13 -15.69 -12.33 -27.14
C SER A 13 -15.11 -12.10 -25.73
N ALA A 14 -14.75 -10.85 -25.41
CA ALA A 14 -14.26 -10.49 -24.09
C ALA A 14 -15.32 -10.68 -22.98
N VAL A 15 -16.57 -10.25 -23.23
CA VAL A 15 -17.69 -10.40 -22.28
C VAL A 15 -18.03 -11.88 -22.05
N GLU A 16 -18.03 -12.69 -23.11
CA GLU A 16 -18.27 -14.14 -23.00
C GLU A 16 -17.16 -14.88 -22.25
N ALA A 17 -15.91 -14.43 -22.37
CA ALA A 17 -14.80 -14.97 -21.60
C ALA A 17 -14.90 -14.62 -20.11
N LEU A 18 -15.33 -13.39 -19.79
CA LEU A 18 -15.49 -12.89 -18.42
C LEU A 18 -16.69 -13.50 -17.69
N THR A 19 -17.76 -13.85 -18.41
CA THR A 19 -18.97 -14.45 -17.82
C THR A 19 -18.85 -15.96 -17.57
N LYS A 20 -17.80 -16.62 -18.09
CA LYS A 20 -17.52 -18.05 -17.85
C LYS A 20 -16.61 -18.32 -16.64
N SER A 21 -16.04 -17.29 -16.00
CA SER A 21 -15.27 -17.52 -14.77
C SER A 21 -16.19 -17.67 -13.56
N ALA A 22 -16.06 -18.78 -12.83
CA ALA A 22 -16.74 -19.03 -11.56
C ALA A 22 -16.51 -17.88 -10.56
N PRO A 23 -17.43 -17.66 -9.59
CA PRO A 23 -17.26 -16.62 -8.58
C PRO A 23 -15.92 -16.78 -7.85
N SER A 24 -15.25 -15.65 -7.63
CA SER A 24 -14.01 -15.57 -6.85
C SER A 24 -14.25 -16.17 -5.45
N PRO A 25 -13.39 -17.07 -4.96
CA PRO A 25 -13.49 -17.54 -3.59
C PRO A 25 -13.39 -16.34 -2.64
N ALA A 26 -14.27 -16.30 -1.64
CA ALA A 26 -14.18 -15.34 -0.57
C ALA A 26 -12.83 -15.53 0.16
N LEU A 27 -12.10 -14.43 0.35
CA LEU A 27 -10.85 -14.45 1.10
C LEU A 27 -11.12 -14.93 2.53
N PRO A 28 -10.32 -15.85 3.07
CA PRO A 28 -10.45 -16.25 4.47
C PRO A 28 -10.23 -15.04 5.38
N THR A 29 -11.23 -14.74 6.20
CA THR A 29 -11.08 -13.80 7.31
C THR A 29 -10.31 -14.50 8.42
N GLU A 30 -8.99 -14.45 8.34
CA GLU A 30 -8.14 -14.87 9.46
C GLU A 30 -8.23 -13.85 10.59
N THR A 31 -8.80 -14.29 11.71
CA THR A 31 -8.73 -13.58 12.98
C THR A 31 -7.32 -13.78 13.54
N VAL A 32 -6.44 -12.80 13.33
CA VAL A 32 -5.09 -12.82 13.91
C VAL A 32 -5.20 -12.51 15.40
N SER A 33 -4.87 -13.51 16.24
CA SER A 33 -4.73 -13.37 17.69
C SER A 33 -3.33 -12.86 18.01
N GLY A 34 -3.20 -11.55 18.22
CA GLY A 34 -1.96 -10.85 18.55
C GLY A 34 -2.07 -9.36 18.19
N PRO A 35 -1.20 -8.48 18.73
CA PRO A 35 -1.16 -7.09 18.30
C PRO A 35 -0.84 -7.03 16.80
N ILE A 36 -1.59 -6.24 16.06
CA ILE A 36 -1.38 -6.09 14.62
C ILE A 36 -0.07 -5.32 14.40
N ALA A 37 0.88 -5.94 13.70
CA ALA A 37 2.15 -5.32 13.35
C ALA A 37 2.00 -4.36 12.15
N ILE A 38 2.57 -3.17 12.27
CA ILE A 38 2.59 -2.12 11.24
C ILE A 38 4.03 -1.65 11.02
N ALA A 39 4.50 -1.74 9.78
CA ALA A 39 5.78 -1.17 9.38
C ALA A 39 5.61 0.33 9.09
N VAL A 40 6.51 1.16 9.60
CA VAL A 40 6.54 2.59 9.32
C VAL A 40 7.91 2.98 8.78
N GLY A 41 7.93 3.89 7.82
CA GLY A 41 9.18 4.41 7.29
C GLY A 41 9.03 5.82 6.73
N ALA A 42 10.14 6.51 6.57
CA ALA A 42 10.18 7.82 5.95
C ALA A 42 11.54 8.20 5.38
N ASP A 43 11.55 9.16 4.46
CA ASP A 43 12.74 9.95 4.19
C ASP A 43 12.93 11.07 5.23
N HIS A 44 13.96 11.90 5.01
CA HIS A 44 14.29 13.01 5.89
C HIS A 44 13.18 14.07 6.00
N GLY A 45 12.43 14.32 4.92
CA GLY A 45 11.29 15.25 4.93
C GLY A 45 10.08 14.69 5.68
N GLY A 46 9.86 13.37 5.58
CA GLY A 46 8.76 12.67 6.24
C GLY A 46 9.02 12.31 7.71
N PHE A 47 10.27 12.34 8.18
CA PHE A 47 10.66 11.90 9.52
C PHE A 47 9.79 12.48 10.66
N PRO A 48 9.54 13.81 10.75
CA PRO A 48 8.74 14.36 11.84
C PRO A 48 7.29 13.85 11.87
N LEU A 49 6.71 13.56 10.69
CA LEU A 49 5.35 13.02 10.59
C LEU A 49 5.33 11.52 10.91
N LYS A 50 6.34 10.77 10.43
CA LYS A 50 6.51 9.34 10.76
C LYS A 50 6.55 9.12 12.27
N GLU A 51 7.33 9.92 13.01
CA GLU A 51 7.43 9.81 14.47
C GLU A 51 6.07 10.02 15.17
N LYS A 52 5.30 11.04 14.74
CA LYS A 52 3.95 11.30 15.27
C LYS A 52 2.99 10.15 15.00
N ILE A 53 3.03 9.58 13.79
CA ILE A 53 2.21 8.43 13.40
C ILE A 53 2.60 7.20 14.22
N ALA A 54 3.90 6.90 14.30
CA ALA A 54 4.43 5.76 15.04
C ALA A 54 4.04 5.82 16.52
N PHE A 55 4.18 7.00 17.15
CA PHE A 55 3.74 7.24 18.52
C PHE A 55 2.24 6.96 18.69
N SER A 56 1.38 7.55 17.86
CA SER A 56 -0.08 7.37 17.97
C SER A 56 -0.51 5.92 17.73
N LEU A 57 0.17 5.18 16.85
CA LEU A 57 -0.09 3.76 16.64
C LEU A 57 0.30 2.91 17.87
N ARG A 58 1.47 3.19 18.47
CA ARG A 58 1.88 2.51 19.71
C ARG A 58 0.91 2.78 20.85
N GLU A 59 0.43 4.01 21.01
CA GLU A 59 -0.60 4.35 22.02
C GLU A 59 -1.91 3.58 21.82
N ARG A 60 -2.23 3.18 20.58
CA ARG A 60 -3.40 2.37 20.25
C ARG A 60 -3.17 0.85 20.36
N GLY A 61 -1.98 0.43 20.81
CA GLY A 61 -1.64 -0.98 21.03
C GLY A 61 -1.19 -1.74 19.77
N TYR A 62 -0.85 -1.04 18.69
CA TYR A 62 -0.21 -1.67 17.53
C TYR A 62 1.27 -1.95 17.81
N ASP A 63 1.76 -3.06 17.27
CA ASP A 63 3.20 -3.31 17.24
C ASP A 63 3.82 -2.56 16.05
N VAL A 64 4.72 -1.62 16.32
CA VAL A 64 5.24 -0.71 15.28
C VAL A 64 6.68 -1.03 14.96
N HIS A 65 6.90 -1.52 13.74
CA HIS A 65 8.23 -1.78 13.20
C HIS A 65 8.74 -0.54 12.46
N ASP A 66 9.64 0.20 13.10
CA ASP A 66 10.23 1.41 12.51
C ASP A 66 11.41 1.04 11.60
N CYS A 67 11.24 1.27 10.30
CA CYS A 67 12.26 1.01 9.30
C CYS A 67 13.22 2.19 9.11
N GLY A 68 13.02 3.29 9.84
CA GLY A 68 13.74 4.55 9.67
C GLY A 68 13.09 5.46 8.61
N THR A 69 13.68 6.60 8.28
CA THR A 69 14.89 7.17 8.87
C THR A 69 14.68 7.58 10.34
N ASN A 70 15.78 7.84 11.05
CA ASN A 70 15.79 8.16 12.48
C ASN A 70 16.19 9.62 12.76
N SER A 71 16.27 10.44 11.72
CA SER A 71 16.62 11.86 11.82
C SER A 71 16.12 12.64 10.61
N SER A 72 16.23 13.97 10.66
CA SER A 72 15.99 14.87 9.52
C SER A 72 17.21 15.03 8.61
N GLU A 73 18.28 14.26 8.80
CA GLU A 73 19.45 14.30 7.93
C GLU A 73 19.11 13.73 6.55
N PRO A 74 19.61 14.31 5.45
CA PRO A 74 19.30 13.86 4.10
C PRO A 74 19.57 12.36 3.89
N VAL A 75 18.59 11.69 3.31
CA VAL A 75 18.64 10.27 2.97
C VAL A 75 17.81 9.99 1.72
N ASP A 76 18.02 8.82 1.12
CA ASP A 76 17.32 8.36 -0.07
C ASP A 76 16.05 7.57 0.31
N TYR A 77 14.88 8.10 -0.05
CA TYR A 77 13.57 7.48 0.21
C TYR A 77 13.44 6.01 -0.26
N PRO A 78 14.07 5.53 -1.36
CA PRO A 78 13.88 4.16 -1.83
C PRO A 78 14.28 3.10 -0.81
N GLU A 79 15.29 3.37 0.04
CA GLU A 79 15.76 2.40 1.04
C GLU A 79 14.66 2.08 2.05
N PHE A 80 14.04 3.12 2.61
CA PHE A 80 12.99 3.00 3.62
C PHE A 80 11.68 2.51 3.02
N ALA A 81 11.31 3.00 1.84
CA ALA A 81 10.13 2.55 1.14
C ALA A 81 10.20 1.06 0.78
N HIS A 82 11.37 0.59 0.35
CA HIS A 82 11.61 -0.83 0.06
C HIS A 82 11.57 -1.68 1.33
N ALA A 83 12.17 -1.23 2.44
CA ALA A 83 12.16 -1.94 3.72
C ALA A 83 10.73 -2.15 4.25
N VAL A 84 9.90 -1.09 4.28
CA VAL A 84 8.49 -1.19 4.68
C VAL A 84 7.72 -2.14 3.77
N ALA A 85 7.88 -1.98 2.45
CA ALA A 85 7.21 -2.82 1.46
C ALA A 85 7.59 -4.31 1.60
N ARG A 86 8.86 -4.60 1.92
CA ARG A 86 9.35 -5.96 2.15
C ARG A 86 8.66 -6.63 3.33
N LEU A 87 8.60 -5.97 4.49
CA LEU A 87 7.97 -6.50 5.70
C LEU A 87 6.47 -6.76 5.52
N VAL A 88 5.80 -5.95 4.70
CA VAL A 88 4.39 -6.17 4.36
C VAL A 88 4.22 -7.33 3.37
N ALA A 89 5.11 -7.44 2.39
CA ALA A 89 5.03 -8.47 1.36
C ALA A 89 5.29 -9.89 1.90
N ASP A 90 6.19 -10.04 2.89
CA ASP A 90 6.48 -11.33 3.51
C ASP A 90 5.60 -11.68 4.72
N GLY A 91 4.67 -10.78 5.09
CA GLY A 91 3.71 -11.01 6.17
C GLY A 91 4.24 -10.73 7.57
N THR A 92 5.48 -10.25 7.71
CA THR A 92 6.03 -9.81 9.01
C THR A 92 5.20 -8.65 9.60
N CYS A 93 4.74 -7.74 8.75
CA CYS A 93 3.82 -6.66 9.11
C CYS A 93 2.53 -6.79 8.30
N ARG A 94 1.39 -6.52 8.94
CA ARG A 94 0.09 -6.59 8.26
C ARG A 94 -0.09 -5.44 7.28
N TRP A 95 0.38 -4.25 7.65
CA TRP A 95 0.27 -3.01 6.87
C TRP A 95 1.55 -2.18 6.95
N GLY A 96 1.70 -1.27 5.99
CA GLY A 96 2.82 -0.32 5.94
C GLY A 96 2.34 1.13 5.85
N ILE A 97 3.14 2.06 6.39
CA ILE A 97 2.99 3.50 6.19
C ILE A 97 4.35 4.07 5.81
N ILE A 98 4.42 4.81 4.70
CA ILE A 98 5.66 5.48 4.25
C ILE A 98 5.39 6.98 4.09
N VAL A 99 6.27 7.82 4.61
CA VAL A 99 6.17 9.28 4.47
C VAL A 99 7.41 9.82 3.77
N ASP A 100 7.24 10.51 2.65
CA ASP A 100 8.33 11.28 2.04
C ASP A 100 7.87 12.70 1.73
N GLY A 101 8.69 13.53 1.08
CA GLY A 101 8.30 14.93 0.80
C GLY A 101 7.01 15.13 -0.03
N ALA A 102 6.57 14.16 -0.83
CA ALA A 102 5.32 14.24 -1.61
C ALA A 102 4.48 12.95 -1.58
N GLY A 103 4.98 11.90 -0.95
CA GLY A 103 4.51 10.52 -0.96
C GLY A 103 4.65 9.80 -2.31
N ILE A 104 4.94 10.51 -3.40
CA ILE A 104 4.99 9.96 -4.77
C ILE A 104 6.14 8.96 -4.93
N GLY A 105 7.35 9.34 -4.50
CA GLY A 105 8.56 8.54 -4.71
C GLY A 105 8.46 7.19 -4.02
N SER A 106 8.10 7.21 -2.74
CA SER A 106 7.91 6.01 -1.92
C SER A 106 6.78 5.14 -2.44
N CYS A 107 5.68 5.73 -2.93
CA CYS A 107 4.59 4.97 -3.54
C CYS A 107 5.05 4.20 -4.79
N ILE A 108 5.86 4.85 -5.65
CA ILE A 108 6.44 4.21 -6.83
C ILE A 108 7.35 3.04 -6.43
N VAL A 109 8.25 3.26 -5.46
CA VAL A 109 9.20 2.23 -4.99
C VAL A 109 8.48 1.06 -4.33
N ALA A 110 7.56 1.31 -3.41
CA ALA A 110 6.85 0.27 -2.68
C ALA A 110 6.07 -0.66 -3.64
N ASN A 111 5.42 -0.09 -4.67
CA ASN A 111 4.71 -0.88 -5.69
C ASN A 111 5.63 -1.70 -6.61
N LYS A 112 6.96 -1.54 -6.55
CA LYS A 112 7.89 -2.47 -7.24
C LYS A 112 8.06 -3.80 -6.50
N VAL A 113 7.66 -3.89 -5.24
CA VAL A 113 7.72 -5.12 -4.45
C VAL A 113 6.49 -5.99 -4.77
N PRO A 114 6.66 -7.23 -5.25
CA PRO A 114 5.53 -8.13 -5.52
C PRO A 114 4.65 -8.33 -4.28
N GLY A 115 3.33 -8.27 -4.47
CA GLY A 115 2.34 -8.39 -3.39
C GLY A 115 1.95 -7.07 -2.71
N ILE A 116 2.64 -5.97 -3.03
CA ILE A 116 2.32 -4.64 -2.50
C ILE A 116 1.35 -3.90 -3.41
N ARG A 117 0.39 -3.23 -2.75
CA ARG A 117 -0.53 -2.25 -3.31
C ARG A 117 -0.41 -1.01 -2.43
N ALA A 118 0.57 -0.17 -2.77
CA ALA A 118 0.78 1.10 -2.10
C ALA A 118 -0.09 2.19 -2.73
N ALA A 119 -0.71 3.02 -1.90
CA ALA A 119 -1.57 4.12 -2.33
C ALA A 119 -1.08 5.45 -1.76
N LEU A 120 -0.90 6.44 -2.62
CA LEU A 120 -0.71 7.83 -2.22
C LEU A 120 -2.06 8.43 -1.87
N CYS A 121 -2.20 8.87 -0.62
CA CYS A 121 -3.43 9.50 -0.15
C CYS A 121 -3.10 10.87 0.43
N TYR A 122 -3.96 11.84 0.14
CA TYR A 122 -3.81 13.24 0.56
C TYR A 122 -5.07 13.76 1.26
N ASP A 123 -6.08 12.92 1.40
CA ASP A 123 -7.31 13.20 2.14
C ASP A 123 -7.96 11.90 2.65
N LEU A 124 -9.03 12.05 3.43
CA LEU A 124 -9.77 10.91 3.97
C LEU A 124 -10.49 10.10 2.88
N SER A 125 -10.85 10.73 1.77
CA SER A 125 -11.58 10.11 0.67
C SER A 125 -10.69 9.10 -0.07
N SER A 126 -9.50 9.54 -0.48
CA SER A 126 -8.46 8.72 -1.11
C SER A 126 -8.01 7.59 -0.18
N ALA A 127 -7.82 7.86 1.12
CA ALA A 127 -7.48 6.83 2.10
C ALA A 127 -8.54 5.72 2.18
N ARG A 128 -9.83 6.09 2.27
CA ARG A 128 -10.95 5.11 2.28
C ARG A 128 -11.03 4.35 0.97
N ASN A 129 -11.04 5.07 -0.15
CA ASN A 129 -11.17 4.50 -1.48
C ASN A 129 -10.05 3.47 -1.76
N SER A 130 -8.80 3.78 -1.38
CA SER A 130 -7.66 2.88 -1.56
C SER A 130 -7.83 1.53 -0.84
N ARG A 131 -8.41 1.55 0.37
CA ARG A 131 -8.68 0.34 1.13
C ARG A 131 -9.85 -0.43 0.54
N GLU A 132 -10.96 0.25 0.26
CA GLU A 132 -12.22 -0.36 -0.15
C GLU A 132 -12.15 -0.96 -1.56
N HIS A 133 -11.49 -0.29 -2.50
CA HIS A 133 -11.48 -0.70 -3.91
C HIS A 133 -10.20 -1.43 -4.34
N ASN A 134 -9.06 -1.12 -3.71
CA ASN A 134 -7.79 -1.68 -4.11
C ASN A 134 -7.20 -2.63 -3.05
N HIS A 135 -7.84 -2.73 -1.88
CA HIS A 135 -7.29 -3.46 -0.73
C HIS A 135 -5.83 -3.04 -0.48
N ALA A 136 -5.54 -1.73 -0.55
CA ALA A 136 -4.20 -1.20 -0.37
C ALA A 136 -3.63 -1.64 0.98
N ASN A 137 -2.42 -2.21 0.97
CA ASN A 137 -1.74 -2.71 2.18
C ASN A 137 -0.59 -1.80 2.63
N VAL A 138 -0.24 -0.80 1.83
CA VAL A 138 0.71 0.26 2.19
C VAL A 138 0.09 1.63 1.92
N LEU A 139 0.11 2.51 2.91
CA LEU A 139 -0.27 3.92 2.79
C LEU A 139 0.99 4.76 2.56
N THR A 140 0.92 5.71 1.64
CA THR A 140 1.98 6.70 1.43
C THR A 140 1.44 8.12 1.58
N LEU A 141 2.24 9.00 2.18
CA LEU A 141 1.90 10.39 2.53
C LEU A 141 3.08 11.32 2.17
N GLY A 142 2.77 12.61 1.99
CA GLY A 142 3.74 13.70 1.93
C GLY A 142 3.11 15.06 2.23
#